data_AF-A0A2S2NSL9-F1
#
_entry.id   AF-A0A2S2NSL9-F1
#
_cell.length_a   1.000
_cell.length_b   1.000
_cell.length_c   1.000
_cell.angle_alpha   90.00
_cell.angle_beta   90.00
_cell.angle_gamma   90.00
#
_symmetry.space_group_name_H-M   'P 1'
#
loop_
_entity.id
_entity.type
_entity.pdbx_description
1 polymer ?
#
loop_
_entity_poly.entity_id
_entity_poly.type
_entity_poly.pdbx_seq_one_letter_code
_entity_poly.pdbx_strand_id
1 'polypeptide(L)'
;NTTSGKKKNVGRPKKCFAECSNRSKQRKSAALGNSCTTPEMKHAAKSKFYKSGNRALADVLEMATSTPKRAIKIKKSFDTKKSIVPYSAEEALGFILDNKLNKQQYINIRYEAKKRNADIYPAYEYIIEAKKKCYPENC
;
A
#
# COMPACT_ATOMS: atom_id res chain seq x y z
N ASN A 1 -25.55 52.61 19.57
CA ASN A 1 -26.13 51.25 19.43
C ASN A 1 -26.62 51.03 18.01
N THR A 2 -25.82 50.40 17.15
CA THR A 2 -26.25 49.98 15.80
C THR A 2 -25.88 48.52 15.60
N THR A 3 -26.84 47.64 15.86
CA THR A 3 -26.78 46.21 15.59
C THR A 3 -26.95 45.98 14.08
N SER A 4 -25.84 45.77 13.36
CA SER A 4 -25.86 45.33 11.98
C SER A 4 -26.33 43.87 11.91
N GLY A 5 -27.59 43.66 11.52
CA GLY A 5 -28.18 42.34 11.35
C GLY A 5 -27.45 41.52 10.27
N LYS A 6 -26.86 40.39 10.67
CA LYS A 6 -26.28 39.41 9.73
C LYS A 6 -27.39 38.84 8.84
N LYS A 7 -27.35 39.13 7.54
CA LYS A 7 -28.25 38.52 6.53
C LYS A 7 -28.09 37.00 6.57
N LYS A 8 -29.19 36.27 6.78
CA LYS A 8 -29.20 34.79 6.73
C LYS A 8 -29.04 34.35 5.27
N ASN A 9 -28.01 33.56 4.98
CA ASN A 9 -27.81 32.98 3.65
C ASN A 9 -28.93 31.96 3.35
N VAL A 10 -29.81 32.29 2.42
CA VAL A 10 -30.87 31.38 1.94
C VAL A 10 -30.24 30.40 0.95
N GLY A 11 -30.22 29.10 1.27
CA GLY A 11 -29.73 28.05 0.38
C GLY A 11 -29.16 26.82 1.09
N ARG A 12 -28.82 25.79 0.31
CA ARG A 12 -28.22 24.54 0.82
C ARG A 12 -26.88 24.84 1.54
N PRO A 13 -26.64 24.29 2.75
CA PRO A 13 -25.38 24.44 3.46
C PRO A 13 -24.18 24.04 2.58
N LYS A 14 -23.17 24.92 2.51
CA LYS A 14 -21.94 24.65 1.76
C LYS A 14 -21.02 23.75 2.59
N LYS A 15 -20.77 22.54 2.09
CA LYS A 15 -19.76 21.64 2.67
C LYS A 15 -18.34 22.21 2.49
N CYS A 16 -17.45 21.92 3.44
CA CYS A 16 -16.02 22.24 3.32
C CYS A 16 -15.39 21.45 2.14
N PHE A 17 -14.19 21.84 1.69
CA PHE A 17 -13.56 21.17 0.55
C PHE A 17 -13.28 19.68 0.82
N ALA A 18 -12.83 19.33 2.03
CA ALA A 18 -12.48 17.96 2.41
C ALA A 18 -13.69 16.99 2.33
N GLU A 19 -14.85 17.44 2.82
CA GLU A 19 -16.11 16.67 2.88
C GLU A 19 -16.91 16.66 1.57
N CYS A 20 -16.47 17.38 0.54
CA CYS A 20 -17.14 17.38 -0.76
C CYS A 20 -16.90 16.08 -1.54
N SER A 21 -17.89 15.71 -2.37
CA SER A 21 -17.72 14.66 -3.37
C SER A 21 -16.67 15.07 -4.42
N ASN A 22 -16.08 14.09 -5.11
CA ASN A 22 -15.05 14.34 -6.14
C ASN A 22 -15.52 15.31 -7.23
N ARG A 23 -16.76 15.17 -7.73
CA ARG A 23 -17.35 16.11 -8.70
C ARG A 23 -17.43 17.53 -8.16
N SER A 24 -17.78 17.68 -6.87
CA SER A 24 -17.84 19.00 -6.23
C SER A 24 -16.45 19.59 -5.98
N LYS A 25 -15.45 18.77 -5.63
CA LYS A 25 -14.05 19.18 -5.50
C LYS A 25 -13.50 19.69 -6.82
N GLN A 26 -13.70 18.94 -7.91
CA GLN A 26 -13.32 19.34 -9.27
C GLN A 26 -13.94 20.68 -9.68
N ARG A 27 -15.25 20.86 -9.49
CA ARG A 27 -15.91 22.15 -9.78
C ARG A 27 -15.32 23.30 -8.96
N LYS A 28 -15.03 23.07 -7.67
CA LYS A 28 -14.42 24.09 -6.80
C LYS A 28 -12.98 24.42 -7.19
N SER A 29 -12.21 23.44 -7.67
CA SER A 29 -10.81 23.63 -8.11
C SER A 29 -10.67 24.02 -9.57
N ALA A 30 -11.76 23.99 -10.36
CA ALA A 30 -11.73 24.30 -11.80
C ALA A 30 -11.19 25.70 -12.07
N ALA A 31 -11.54 26.69 -11.24
CA ALA A 31 -10.99 28.04 -11.34
C ALA A 31 -9.46 28.05 -11.29
N LEU A 32 -8.86 27.28 -10.36
CA LEU A 32 -7.41 27.17 -10.21
C LEU A 32 -6.77 26.40 -11.37
N GLY A 33 -7.43 25.34 -11.86
CA GLY A 33 -6.93 24.54 -12.98
C GLY A 33 -6.96 25.29 -14.31
N ASN A 34 -7.93 26.19 -14.50
CA ASN A 34 -8.04 27.01 -15.70
C ASN A 34 -7.09 28.23 -15.67
N SER A 35 -6.77 28.75 -14.48
CA SER A 35 -5.95 29.95 -14.34
C SER A 35 -4.44 29.69 -14.32
N CYS A 36 -4.02 28.50 -13.89
CA CYS A 36 -2.61 28.21 -13.62
C CYS A 36 -2.06 27.13 -14.54
N THR A 37 -0.78 27.25 -14.89
CA THR A 37 -0.06 26.27 -15.69
C THR A 37 0.43 25.11 -14.83
N THR A 38 0.62 23.92 -15.41
CA THR A 38 1.12 22.71 -14.70
C THR A 38 2.40 22.95 -13.86
N PRO A 39 3.43 23.68 -14.33
CA PRO A 39 4.62 23.97 -13.52
C PRO A 39 4.31 24.84 -12.30
N GLU A 40 3.42 25.82 -12.44
CA GLU A 40 3.00 26.70 -11.35
C GLU A 40 2.23 25.91 -10.29
N MET A 41 1.32 25.03 -10.72
CA MET A 41 0.60 24.13 -9.82
C MET A 41 1.54 23.20 -9.07
N LYS A 42 2.56 22.65 -9.74
CA LYS A 42 3.59 21.81 -9.11
C LYS A 42 4.35 22.59 -8.03
N HIS A 43 4.79 23.80 -8.35
CA HIS A 43 5.53 24.64 -7.39
C HIS A 43 4.66 25.09 -6.21
N ALA A 44 3.40 25.46 -6.46
CA ALA A 44 2.44 25.83 -5.43
C ALA A 44 2.15 24.65 -4.48
N ALA A 45 1.93 23.45 -5.02
CA ALA A 45 1.72 22.24 -4.24
C ALA A 45 2.94 21.91 -3.36
N LYS A 46 4.14 21.91 -3.95
CA LYS A 46 5.41 21.74 -3.22
C LYS A 46 5.51 22.72 -2.05
N SER A 47 5.32 24.01 -2.31
CA SER A 47 5.41 25.07 -1.31
C SER A 47 4.40 24.89 -0.17
N LYS A 48 3.18 24.43 -0.46
CA LYS A 48 2.18 24.12 0.56
C LYS A 48 2.58 22.94 1.44
N PHE A 49 3.15 21.88 0.86
CA PHE A 49 3.65 20.74 1.63
C PHE A 49 4.83 21.09 2.53
N TYR A 50 5.76 21.95 2.09
CA TYR A 50 6.82 22.47 2.96
C TYR A 50 6.26 23.29 4.12
N LYS A 51 5.33 24.22 3.84
CA LYS A 51 4.71 25.06 4.88
C LYS A 51 3.87 24.27 5.88
N SER A 52 3.28 23.15 5.45
CA SER A 52 2.53 22.25 6.35
C SER A 52 3.41 21.26 7.11
N GLY A 53 4.74 21.33 6.96
CA GLY A 53 5.70 20.43 7.61
C GLY A 53 5.85 19.06 6.93
N ASN A 54 5.11 18.77 5.86
CA ASN A 54 5.17 17.49 5.15
C ASN A 54 6.24 17.52 4.05
N ARG A 55 7.51 17.65 4.46
CA ARG A 55 8.65 17.80 3.54
C ARG A 55 8.86 16.57 2.66
N ALA A 56 8.72 15.36 3.23
CA ALA A 56 8.85 14.11 2.50
C ALA A 56 7.89 14.03 1.30
N LEU A 57 6.64 14.47 1.45
CA LEU A 57 5.68 14.48 0.35
C LEU A 57 6.06 15.49 -0.75
N ALA A 58 6.62 16.63 -0.38
CA ALA A 58 7.12 17.62 -1.33
C ALA A 58 8.28 17.06 -2.17
N ASP A 59 9.21 16.34 -1.53
CA ASP A 59 10.35 15.70 -2.18
C ASP A 59 9.88 14.56 -3.11
N VAL A 60 8.90 13.76 -2.66
CA VAL A 60 8.28 12.71 -3.49
C VAL A 60 7.60 13.29 -4.73
N LEU A 61 6.87 14.40 -4.59
CA LEU A 61 6.24 15.08 -5.73
C LEU A 61 7.29 15.55 -6.76
N GLU A 62 8.40 16.12 -6.29
CA GLU A 62 9.51 16.53 -7.14
C GLU A 62 10.14 15.33 -7.86
N MET A 63 10.45 14.27 -7.12
CA MET A 63 11.00 13.02 -7.68
C MET A 63 10.06 12.36 -8.69
N ALA A 64 8.74 12.35 -8.43
CA ALA A 64 7.77 11.72 -9.30
C ALA A 64 7.63 12.45 -10.64
N THR A 65 7.83 13.77 -10.63
CA THR A 65 7.64 14.65 -11.79
C THR A 65 8.94 14.98 -12.53
N SER A 66 10.10 14.54 -12.05
CA SER A 66 11.40 14.81 -12.69
C SER A 66 11.55 14.18 -14.08
N THR A 67 10.86 13.07 -14.33
CA THR A 67 10.94 12.33 -15.60
C THR A 67 9.59 11.67 -15.91
N PRO A 68 9.10 11.67 -17.17
CA PRO A 68 7.77 11.15 -17.50
C PRO A 68 7.51 9.69 -17.05
N LYS A 69 8.55 8.85 -17.09
CA LYS A 69 8.46 7.43 -16.68
C LYS A 69 8.56 7.21 -15.16
N ARG A 70 8.98 8.22 -14.39
CA ARG A 70 9.31 8.05 -12.96
C ARG A 70 8.06 7.85 -12.11
N ALA A 71 6.99 8.61 -12.38
CA ALA A 71 5.69 8.38 -11.75
C ALA A 71 5.18 6.94 -11.98
N ILE A 72 5.34 6.41 -13.21
CA ILE A 72 4.98 5.02 -13.54
C ILE A 72 5.84 4.03 -12.74
N LYS A 73 7.15 4.26 -12.63
CA LYS A 73 8.06 3.41 -11.86
C LYS A 73 7.71 3.39 -10.37
N ILE A 74 7.42 4.57 -9.80
CA ILE A 74 6.95 4.71 -8.41
C ILE A 74 5.67 3.91 -8.23
N LYS A 75 4.66 4.09 -9.09
CA LYS A 75 3.40 3.32 -9.04
C LYS A 75 3.67 1.81 -9.09
N LYS A 76 4.43 1.35 -10.08
CA LYS A 76 4.77 -0.07 -10.23
C LYS A 76 5.46 -0.61 -8.98
N SER A 77 6.35 0.15 -8.35
CA SER A 77 7.05 -0.32 -7.14
C SER A 77 6.12 -0.61 -5.95
N PHE A 78 4.97 0.07 -5.87
CA PHE A 78 3.94 -0.23 -4.89
C PHE A 78 3.14 -1.48 -5.29
N ASP A 79 2.80 -1.60 -6.57
CA ASP A 79 2.05 -2.74 -7.11
C ASP A 79 2.88 -4.04 -7.09
N THR A 80 4.20 -3.95 -7.26
CA THR A 80 5.14 -5.09 -7.31
C THR A 80 5.72 -5.48 -5.97
N LYS A 81 5.21 -4.95 -4.84
CA LYS A 81 5.52 -5.54 -3.53
C LYS A 81 4.89 -6.92 -3.46
N LYS A 82 5.51 -7.89 -4.12
CA LYS A 82 5.18 -9.30 -4.01
C LYS A 82 5.50 -9.68 -2.57
N SER A 83 4.46 -9.88 -1.76
CA SER A 83 4.62 -10.51 -0.46
C SER A 83 5.18 -11.92 -0.69
N ILE A 84 6.02 -12.36 0.23
CA ILE A 84 6.42 -13.76 0.29
C ILE A 84 5.14 -14.57 0.47
N VAL A 85 4.92 -15.55 -0.42
CA VAL A 85 3.82 -16.51 -0.29
C VAL A 85 4.40 -17.74 0.41
N PRO A 86 4.07 -17.97 1.69
CA PRO A 86 4.56 -19.14 2.40
C PRO A 86 3.86 -20.41 1.89
N TYR A 87 4.53 -21.54 2.02
CA TYR A 87 3.95 -22.86 1.77
C TYR A 87 2.85 -23.17 2.80
N SER A 88 1.78 -23.82 2.35
CA SER A 88 0.89 -24.54 3.26
C SER A 88 1.59 -25.76 3.87
N ALA A 89 1.01 -26.34 4.92
CA ALA A 89 1.55 -27.55 5.54
C ALA A 89 1.55 -28.74 4.56
N GLU A 90 0.52 -28.85 3.72
CA GLU A 90 0.38 -29.87 2.68
C GLU A 90 1.38 -29.66 1.53
N GLU A 91 1.55 -28.42 1.07
CA GLU A 91 2.55 -28.10 0.03
C GLU A 91 3.97 -28.36 0.55
N ALA A 92 4.25 -28.05 1.81
CA ALA A 92 5.54 -28.32 2.45
C ALA A 92 5.77 -29.83 2.64
N LEU A 93 4.73 -30.61 2.94
CA LEU A 93 4.80 -32.07 2.97
C LEU A 93 5.15 -32.62 1.59
N GLY A 94 4.49 -32.15 0.54
CA GLY A 94 4.81 -32.49 -0.86
C GLY A 94 6.27 -32.18 -1.19
N PHE A 95 6.72 -30.96 -0.86
CA PHE A 95 8.10 -30.54 -1.06
C PHE A 95 9.13 -31.46 -0.37
N ILE A 96 8.85 -31.91 0.86
CA ILE A 96 9.71 -32.87 1.58
C ILE A 96 9.75 -34.22 0.85
N LEU A 97 8.61 -34.71 0.39
CA LEU A 97 8.50 -36.01 -0.29
C LEU A 97 9.19 -36.00 -1.65
N ASP A 98 8.93 -34.98 -2.47
CA ASP A 98 9.48 -34.83 -3.82
C ASP A 98 11.02 -34.74 -3.80
N ASN A 99 11.57 -34.08 -2.78
CA ASN A 99 13.01 -33.88 -2.62
C ASN A 99 13.67 -34.91 -1.69
N LYS A 100 12.91 -35.90 -1.19
CA LYS A 100 13.37 -36.94 -0.24
C LYS A 100 14.12 -36.37 0.96
N LEU A 101 13.66 -35.24 1.48
CA LEU A 101 14.31 -34.54 2.58
C LEU A 101 14.08 -35.26 3.90
N ASN A 102 15.12 -35.37 4.71
CA ASN A 102 14.98 -35.75 6.10
C ASN A 102 14.51 -34.55 6.96
N LYS A 103 14.01 -34.83 8.17
CA LYS A 103 13.51 -33.82 9.11
C LYS A 103 14.54 -32.70 9.37
N GLN A 104 15.80 -33.08 9.60
CA GLN A 104 16.84 -32.11 9.94
C GLN A 104 17.19 -31.19 8.77
N GLN A 105 17.25 -31.74 7.56
CA GLN A 105 17.45 -30.96 6.32
C GLN A 105 16.34 -29.95 6.12
N TYR A 106 15.08 -30.36 6.31
CA TYR A 106 13.95 -29.44 6.23
C TYR A 106 14.03 -28.31 7.27
N ILE A 107 14.34 -28.64 8.53
CA ILE A 107 14.49 -27.65 9.60
C ILE A 107 15.62 -26.67 9.27
N ASN A 108 16.75 -27.15 8.76
CA ASN A 108 17.87 -26.30 8.36
C ASN A 108 17.48 -25.36 7.22
N ILE A 109 16.77 -25.84 6.19
CA ILE A 109 16.27 -25.02 5.08
C ILE A 109 15.34 -23.92 5.61
N ARG A 110 14.38 -24.28 6.47
CA ARG A 110 13.47 -23.32 7.11
C ARG A 110 14.23 -22.27 7.92
N TYR A 111 15.21 -22.69 8.71
CA TYR A 111 16.02 -21.79 9.53
C TYR A 111 16.79 -20.78 8.67
N GLU A 112 17.46 -21.26 7.61
CA GLU A 112 18.23 -20.41 6.70
C GLU A 112 17.32 -19.44 5.91
N ALA A 113 16.10 -19.85 5.57
CA ALA A 113 15.11 -18.98 4.94
C ALA A 113 14.66 -17.85 5.89
N LYS A 114 14.29 -18.19 7.13
CA LYS A 114 13.93 -17.19 8.17
C LYS A 114 15.06 -16.22 8.46
N LYS A 115 16.31 -16.70 8.54
CA LYS A 115 17.50 -15.85 8.73
C LYS A 115 17.66 -14.79 7.65
N ARG A 116 17.15 -15.05 6.44
CA ARG A 116 17.13 -14.11 5.30
C ARG A 116 15.83 -13.31 5.20
N ASN A 117 15.04 -13.25 6.28
CA ASN A 117 13.71 -12.62 6.35
C ASN A 117 12.71 -13.21 5.35
N ALA A 118 12.87 -14.49 5.00
CA ALA A 118 11.98 -15.21 4.13
C ALA A 118 11.29 -16.35 4.89
N ASP A 119 10.19 -16.04 5.58
CA ASP A 119 9.42 -17.05 6.33
C ASP A 119 8.52 -17.85 5.38
N ILE A 120 9.16 -18.63 4.51
CA ILE A 120 8.52 -19.38 3.41
C ILE A 120 7.97 -20.71 3.90
N TYR A 121 8.64 -21.36 4.86
CA TYR A 121 8.39 -22.75 5.21
C TYR A 121 7.67 -22.89 6.57
N PRO A 122 6.53 -23.61 6.64
CA PRO A 122 5.79 -23.81 7.89
C PRO A 122 6.61 -24.60 8.93
N ALA A 123 6.19 -24.54 10.19
CA ALA A 123 6.81 -25.37 11.22
C ALA A 123 6.59 -26.86 10.94
N TYR A 124 7.56 -27.69 11.31
CA TYR A 124 7.51 -29.14 11.05
C TYR A 124 6.32 -29.83 11.73
N GLU A 125 5.84 -29.31 12.86
CA GLU A 125 4.67 -29.84 13.58
C GLU A 125 3.41 -29.84 12.71
N TYR A 126 3.15 -28.74 11.99
CA TYR A 126 2.01 -28.65 11.08
C TYR A 126 2.11 -29.64 9.92
N ILE A 127 3.32 -29.96 9.47
CA ILE A 127 3.57 -30.95 8.42
C ILE A 127 3.26 -32.36 8.93
N ILE A 128 3.60 -32.65 10.20
CA ILE A 128 3.24 -33.93 10.82
C ILE A 128 1.71 -34.06 10.87
N GLU A 129 1.00 -33.01 11.24
CA GLU A 129 -0.48 -33.00 11.24
C GLU A 129 -1.06 -33.21 9.85
N ALA A 130 -0.54 -32.51 8.83
CA ALA A 130 -0.92 -32.73 7.44
C ALA A 130 -0.64 -34.17 7.01
N LYS A 131 0.52 -34.72 7.38
CA LYS A 131 0.89 -36.10 7.08
C LYS A 131 -0.05 -37.11 7.75
N LYS A 132 -0.46 -36.87 9.00
CA LYS A 132 -1.43 -37.72 9.72
C LYS A 132 -2.77 -37.79 9.00
N LYS A 133 -3.26 -36.67 8.46
CA LYS A 133 -4.51 -36.61 7.70
C LYS A 133 -4.46 -37.41 6.39
N CYS A 134 -3.28 -37.68 5.85
CA CYS A 134 -3.13 -38.48 4.62
C CYS A 134 -3.15 -39.99 4.88
N TYR A 135 -3.03 -40.44 6.13
CA TYR A 135 -3.18 -41.86 6.44
C TYR A 135 -4.67 -42.23 6.47
N PRO A 136 -5.03 -43.43 6.01
CA PRO A 136 -6.40 -43.93 6.17
C PRO A 136 -6.73 -44.00 7.67
N GLU A 137 -7.98 -43.67 8.02
CA GLU A 137 -8.49 -43.89 9.37
C GLU A 137 -8.55 -45.40 9.63
N ASN A 138 -7.50 -45.93 10.27
CA ASN A 138 -7.33 -47.27 10.82
C ASN A 138 -8.05 -48.43 10.11
N CYS A 139 -7.26 -49.29 9.46
CA CYS A 139 -7.48 -50.74 9.62
C CYS A 139 -6.85 -51.19 10.94
#